data_AF-A0A1Q8TE36-F1
#
_entry.id   AF-A0A1Q8TE36-F1
#
_cell.length_a   1.000
_cell.length_b   1.000
_cell.length_c   1.000
_cell.angle_alpha   90.00
_cell.angle_beta   90.00
_cell.angle_gamma   90.00
#
_symmetry.space_group_name_H-M   'P 1'
#
loop_
_entity.id
_entity.type
_entity.pdbx_description
1 polymer ?
#
loop_
_entity_poly.entity_id
_entity_poly.type
_entity_poly.pdbx_seq_one_letter_code
_entity_poly.pdbx_strand_id
1 'polypeptide(L)'
;MSTEELNKDQAKDIISRAVHPYLCKFHEAKNEDFDRFTVEMDDETQEFEIAPATWQNKSALIERLDMVRTRLVGRGGSIGDYTA
;
A
#
# COMPACT_ATOMS: atom_id res chain seq x y z
N MET A 1 3.48 -1.11 -22.90
CA MET A 1 2.89 -1.23 -21.55
C MET A 1 3.63 -2.37 -20.87
N SER A 2 4.66 -2.05 -20.09
CA SER A 2 5.46 -3.06 -19.41
C SER A 2 4.77 -3.39 -18.09
N THR A 3 4.33 -4.63 -17.95
CA THR A 3 3.87 -5.23 -16.69
C THR A 3 5.10 -5.31 -15.77
N GLU A 4 5.42 -4.21 -15.08
CA GLU A 4 6.47 -4.22 -14.07
C GLU A 4 5.92 -4.97 -12.86
N GLU A 5 6.22 -6.28 -12.80
CA GLU A 5 6.04 -7.07 -11.59
C GLU A 5 6.92 -6.46 -10.50
N LEU A 6 6.30 -6.02 -9.41
CA LEU A 6 7.02 -5.43 -8.29
C LEU A 6 7.52 -6.54 -7.38
N ASN A 7 8.76 -6.43 -6.91
CA ASN A 7 9.19 -7.23 -5.79
C ASN A 7 8.59 -6.72 -4.47
N LYS A 8 8.66 -7.54 -3.43
CA LYS A 8 8.10 -7.26 -2.10
C LYS A 8 8.56 -5.92 -1.52
N ASP A 9 9.84 -5.59 -1.64
CA ASP A 9 10.39 -4.36 -1.09
C ASP A 9 9.91 -3.12 -1.86
N GLN A 10 9.81 -3.21 -3.20
CA GLN A 10 9.25 -2.15 -4.03
C GLN A 10 7.77 -1.91 -3.72
N ALA A 11 6.99 -2.98 -3.54
CA ALA A 11 5.58 -2.86 -3.17
C ALA A 11 5.43 -2.19 -1.81
N LYS A 12 6.24 -2.56 -0.81
CA LYS A 12 6.23 -1.92 0.51
C LYS A 12 6.60 -0.44 0.47
N ASP A 13 7.59 -0.06 -0.32
CA ASP A 13 8.00 1.34 -0.49
C ASP A 13 6.83 2.18 -1.04
N ILE A 14 6.23 1.72 -2.14
CA ILE A 14 5.10 2.40 -2.78
C ILE A 14 3.92 2.54 -1.80
N ILE A 15 3.57 1.47 -1.09
CA ILE A 15 2.46 1.48 -0.11
C ILE A 15 2.77 2.46 1.02
N SER A 16 3.99 2.41 1.59
CA SER A 16 4.39 3.29 2.70
C SER A 16 4.34 4.77 2.30
N ARG A 17 4.76 5.08 1.06
CA ARG A 17 4.67 6.44 0.51
C ARG A 17 3.22 6.88 0.29
N ALA A 18 2.36 5.98 -0.17
CA ALA A 18 0.96 6.27 -0.43
C ALA A 18 0.14 6.55 0.84
N VAL A 19 0.56 5.99 1.99
CA VAL A 19 -0.14 6.17 3.27
C VAL A 19 0.53 7.17 4.20
N HIS A 20 1.68 7.76 3.82
CA HIS A 20 2.32 8.82 4.60
C HIS A 20 1.35 10.00 4.85
N PRO A 21 1.33 10.61 6.06
CA PRO A 21 2.24 10.41 7.20
C PRO A 21 1.89 9.26 8.14
N TYR A 22 0.90 8.43 7.81
CA TYR A 22 0.44 7.36 8.69
C TYR A 22 1.41 6.17 8.74
N LEU A 23 1.40 5.46 9.87
CA LEU A 23 2.28 4.32 10.09
C LEU A 23 1.72 3.08 9.36
N CYS A 24 2.52 2.48 8.48
CA CYS A 24 2.17 1.26 7.75
C CYS A 24 2.84 0.03 8.36
N LYS A 25 2.07 -1.02 8.65
CA LYS A 25 2.54 -2.34 9.08
C LYS A 25 2.16 -3.39 8.05
N PHE A 26 3.13 -4.14 7.55
CA PHE A 26 2.90 -5.23 6.61
C PHE A 26 2.79 -6.55 7.37
N HIS A 27 1.76 -7.34 7.08
CA HIS A 27 1.62 -8.67 7.66
C HIS A 27 2.18 -9.68 6.68
N GLU A 28 3.28 -10.31 7.06
CA GLU A 28 3.97 -11.34 6.29
C GLU A 28 4.36 -12.48 7.21
N ALA A 29 4.22 -13.72 6.75
CA ALA A 29 4.91 -14.84 7.39
C ALA A 29 6.34 -14.97 6.83
N LYS A 30 7.18 -15.73 7.54
CA LYS A 30 8.59 -15.91 7.18
C LYS A 30 8.69 -16.58 5.79
N ASN A 31 9.30 -15.87 4.83
CA ASN A 31 9.43 -16.25 3.42
C ASN A 31 8.13 -16.24 2.60
N GLU A 32 7.07 -15.57 3.08
CA GLU A 32 5.84 -15.38 2.30
C GLU A 32 5.71 -13.93 1.81
N ASP A 33 5.04 -13.75 0.69
CA ASP A 33 4.57 -12.44 0.26
C ASP A 33 3.52 -11.91 1.24
N PHE A 34 3.45 -10.60 1.37
CA PHE A 34 2.36 -10.00 2.13
C PHE A 34 1.12 -9.91 1.24
N ASP A 35 0.00 -10.36 1.78
CA ASP A 35 -1.34 -10.25 1.22
C ASP A 35 -2.16 -9.16 1.93
N ARG A 36 -1.62 -8.57 3.01
CA ARG A 36 -2.34 -7.55 3.77
C ARG A 36 -1.39 -6.59 4.48
N PHE A 37 -1.87 -5.37 4.69
CA PHE A 37 -1.16 -4.34 5.46
C PHE A 37 -2.16 -3.52 6.28
N THR A 38 -1.64 -2.88 7.32
CA THR A 38 -2.42 -2.07 8.24
C THR A 38 -1.87 -0.65 8.27
N VAL A 39 -2.76 0.33 8.24
CA VAL A 39 -2.44 1.75 8.37
C VAL A 39 -2.98 2.23 9.71
N GLU A 40 -2.06 2.65 10.59
CA GLU A 40 -2.36 3.26 11.88
C GLU A 40 -2.47 4.78 11.70
N MET A 41 -3.68 5.29 11.87
CA MET A 41 -4.03 6.71 11.93
C MET A 41 -4.21 7.13 13.40
N ASP A 42 -4.29 8.44 13.67
CA ASP A 42 -4.37 8.99 15.04
C ASP A 42 -5.53 8.41 15.86
N ASP A 43 -6.71 8.20 15.25
CA ASP A 43 -7.92 7.76 15.95
C ASP A 43 -8.34 6.31 15.63
N GLU A 44 -7.68 5.65 14.66
CA GLU A 44 -8.09 4.32 14.20
C GLU A 44 -6.99 3.55 13.47
N THR A 45 -7.19 2.25 13.36
CA THR A 45 -6.32 1.34 12.60
C THR A 45 -7.14 0.69 11.50
N GLN A 46 -6.73 0.84 10.24
CA GLN A 46 -7.39 0.19 9.10
C GLN A 46 -6.51 -0.90 8.50
N GLU A 47 -7.10 -2.07 8.29
CA GLU A 47 -6.48 -3.17 7.55
C GLU A 47 -6.95 -3.16 6.10
N PHE A 48 -6.02 -3.43 5.20
CA PHE A 48 -6.23 -3.52 3.76
C PHE A 48 -5.68 -4.85 3.25
N GLU A 49 -6.54 -5.63 2.61
CA GLU A 49 -6.18 -6.86 1.91
C GLU A 49 -5.83 -6.54 0.45
N ILE A 50 -4.75 -7.13 -0.03
CA ILE A 50 -4.25 -7.02 -1.40
C ILE A 50 -3.89 -8.39 -1.96
N ALA A 51 -3.87 -8.53 -3.28
CA ALA A 51 -3.34 -9.75 -3.89
C ALA A 51 -1.86 -9.96 -3.49
N PRO A 52 -1.36 -11.19 -3.39
CA PRO A 52 0.03 -11.44 -3.00
C PRO A 52 1.03 -10.67 -3.87
N ALA A 53 2.02 -10.03 -3.25
CA ALA A 53 3.00 -9.19 -3.92
C ALA A 53 3.75 -9.90 -5.08
N THR A 54 3.95 -11.22 -5.00
CA THR A 54 4.55 -12.06 -6.05
C THR A 54 3.86 -11.99 -7.41
N TRP A 55 2.59 -11.57 -7.45
CA TRP A 55 1.78 -11.48 -8.68
C TRP A 55 1.24 -10.06 -8.92
N GLN A 56 1.77 -9.06 -8.20
CA GLN A 56 1.28 -7.71 -8.32
C GLN A 56 1.94 -6.96 -9.47
N ASN A 57 1.13 -6.65 -10.47
CA ASN A 57 1.44 -5.61 -11.43
C ASN A 57 1.39 -4.24 -10.73
N LYS A 58 2.42 -3.42 -10.91
CA LYS A 58 2.50 -2.05 -10.39
C LYS A 58 1.21 -1.25 -10.58
N SER A 59 0.60 -1.33 -11.77
CA SER A 59 -0.66 -0.63 -12.05
C SER A 59 -1.81 -1.09 -11.15
N ALA A 60 -1.95 -2.40 -10.94
CA ALA A 60 -3.02 -2.95 -10.10
C ALA A 60 -2.83 -2.60 -8.61
N LEU A 61 -1.57 -2.49 -8.15
CA LEU A 61 -1.26 -2.00 -6.81
C LEU A 61 -1.62 -0.51 -6.67
N ILE A 62 -1.25 0.32 -7.64
CA ILE A 62 -1.56 1.76 -7.63
C ILE A 62 -3.07 2.00 -7.64
N GLU A 63 -3.84 1.29 -8.46
CA GLU A 63 -5.31 1.42 -8.49
C GLU A 63 -5.95 1.10 -7.14
N ARG A 64 -5.46 0.06 -6.45
CA ARG A 64 -5.92 -0.27 -5.09
C ARG A 64 -5.52 0.79 -4.08
N LEU A 65 -4.28 1.28 -4.18
CA LEU A 65 -3.81 2.35 -3.31
C LEU A 65 -4.56 3.67 -3.54
N ASP A 66 -5.10 3.91 -4.74
CA ASP A 66 -5.96 5.06 -5.00
C ASP A 66 -7.29 4.98 -4.23
N MET A 67 -7.85 3.77 -4.07
CA MET A 67 -9.01 3.54 -3.20
C MET A 67 -8.69 3.77 -1.73
N VAL A 68 -7.53 3.28 -1.27
CA VAL A 68 -7.02 3.52 0.09
C VAL A 68 -6.84 5.03 0.32
N ARG A 69 -6.23 5.71 -0.65
CA ARG A 69 -6.03 7.15 -0.70
C ARG A 69 -7.33 7.93 -0.59
N THR A 70 -8.34 7.59 -1.38
CA THR A 70 -9.65 8.25 -1.32
C THR A 70 -10.24 8.16 0.09
N ARG A 71 -10.06 7.02 0.76
CA ARG A 71 -10.54 6.79 2.12
C ARG A 71 -9.75 7.55 3.19
N LEU A 72 -8.43 7.66 3.02
CA LEU A 72 -7.54 8.41 3.91
C LEU A 72 -7.69 9.94 3.74
N VAL A 73 -7.72 10.44 2.50
CA VAL A 73 -7.93 11.87 2.17
C VAL A 73 -9.33 12.32 2.58
N GLY A 74 -10.35 11.48 2.37
CA GLY A 74 -11.71 11.76 2.83
C GLY A 74 -11.84 11.97 4.35
N ARG A 75 -10.81 11.58 5.12
CA ARG A 75 -10.69 11.79 6.57
C ARG A 75 -9.65 12.85 6.97
N GLY A 76 -9.12 13.61 6.03
CA GLY A 76 -8.18 14.71 6.30
C GLY A 76 -6.69 14.36 6.19
N GLY A 77 -6.35 13.15 5.71
CA GLY A 77 -4.96 12.78 5.44
C GLY A 77 -4.36 13.52 4.25
N SER A 78 -3.10 13.97 4.38
CA SER A 78 -2.31 14.55 3.29
C SER A 78 -1.34 13.50 2.74
N ILE A 79 -1.52 13.08 1.49
CA ILE A 79 -0.73 12.01 0.87
C ILE A 79 0.45 12.56 0.08
N GLY A 80 1.61 11.90 0.18
CA GLY A 80 2.81 12.22 -0.59
C GLY A 80 2.69 11.82 -2.07
N ASP A 81 3.27 12.63 -2.95
CA ASP A 81 3.29 12.37 -4.39
C ASP A 81 4.07 11.09 -4.71
N TYR A 82 3.41 10.12 -5.36
CA TYR A 82 4.02 8.86 -5.83
C TYR A 82 4.54 8.95 -7.27
N THR A 83 4.53 10.15 -7.87
CA THR A 83 5.13 10.42 -9.17
C THR A 83 6.65 10.29 -9.11
N ALA A 84 7.16 9.10 -9.41
CA ALA A 84 8.54 8.87 -9.84
C ALA A 84 8.53 8.08 -11.15
#